data_AF-A0A502MVV6-F1
#
_entry.id   AF-A0A502MVV6-F1
#
_cell.length_a   1.000
_cell.length_b   1.000
_cell.length_c   1.000
_cell.angle_alpha   90.00
_cell.angle_beta   90.00
_cell.angle_gamma   90.00
#
_symmetry.space_group_name_H-M   'P 1'
#
loop_
_entity.id
_entity.type
_entity.pdbx_description
1 polymer ?
#
loop_
_entity_poly.entity_id
_entity_poly.type
_entity_poly.pdbx_seq_one_letter_code
_entity_poly.pdbx_strand_id
1 'polypeptide(L)'
;DLHVAPFREDGETYGTPTWIWSVVVDDDLYVRGYNGQNSRWYQAAVRQRAGRITAAGMTKEVSFEAVDGAINDRIDDAYRQKYRASPYLAPMISARARAATVRVTPKD
;
A
#
# COMPACT_ATOMS: atom_id res chain seq x y z
N ASP A 1 11.83 4.14 2.43
CA ASP A 1 11.31 3.56 1.18
C ASP A 1 10.70 2.20 1.43
N LEU A 2 9.57 1.92 0.78
CA LEU A 2 8.87 0.64 0.85
C LEU A 2 8.69 0.10 -0.56
N HIS A 3 9.04 -1.16 -0.78
CA HIS A 3 8.66 -1.89 -1.98
C HIS A 3 7.61 -2.94 -1.62
N VAL A 4 6.57 -3.04 -2.45
CA VAL A 4 5.56 -4.10 -2.35
C VAL A 4 5.69 -5.04 -3.55
N ALA A 5 5.55 -6.34 -3.30
CA ALA A 5 5.53 -7.36 -4.33
C ALA A 5 4.48 -8.42 -3.97
N PRO A 6 3.19 -8.18 -4.28
CA PRO A 6 2.15 -9.19 -4.21
C PRO A 6 2.47 -10.40 -5.08
N PHE A 7 1.88 -11.55 -4.80
CA PHE A 7 2.01 -12.71 -5.69
C PHE A 7 1.44 -12.44 -7.09
N ARG A 8 1.97 -13.19 -8.07
CA ARG A 8 1.37 -13.32 -9.41
C ARG A 8 0.15 -14.24 -9.34
N GLU A 9 -0.46 -14.48 -10.50
CA GLU A 9 -1.64 -15.37 -10.61
C GLU A 9 -1.36 -16.82 -10.23
N ASP A 10 -0.09 -17.25 -10.28
CA ASP A 10 0.34 -18.57 -9.82
C ASP A 10 0.29 -18.75 -8.29
N GLY A 11 0.17 -17.65 -7.52
CA GLY A 11 0.17 -17.68 -6.06
C GLY A 11 1.52 -18.02 -5.42
N GLU A 12 2.57 -18.19 -6.22
CA GLU A 12 3.89 -18.65 -5.76
C GLU A 12 4.98 -17.63 -6.06
N THR A 13 4.93 -16.98 -7.24
CA THR A 13 5.98 -16.05 -7.66
C THR A 13 5.63 -14.61 -7.28
N TYR A 14 6.60 -13.87 -6.75
CA TYR A 14 6.41 -12.46 -6.42
C TYR A 14 6.38 -11.58 -7.67
N GLY A 15 5.40 -10.68 -7.74
CA GLY A 15 5.34 -9.63 -8.73
C GLY A 15 6.57 -8.70 -8.71
N THR A 16 6.64 -7.81 -9.70
CA THR A 16 7.72 -6.82 -9.76
C THR A 16 7.67 -5.91 -8.53
N PRO A 17 8.77 -5.77 -7.76
CA PRO A 17 8.83 -4.85 -6.64
C PRO A 17 8.45 -3.44 -7.08
N THR A 18 7.41 -2.88 -6.48
CA THR A 18 6.91 -1.55 -6.80
C THR A 18 7.21 -0.63 -5.62
N TRP A 19 7.89 0.48 -5.88
CA TRP A 19 8.14 1.51 -4.86
C TRP A 19 6.84 2.24 -4.53
N ILE A 20 6.47 2.26 -3.25
CA ILE A 20 5.20 2.81 -2.77
C ILE A 20 5.43 3.68 -1.55
N TRP A 21 4.63 4.73 -1.42
CA TRP A 21 4.56 5.52 -0.20
C TRP A 21 3.70 4.82 0.84
N SER A 22 4.16 4.84 2.08
CA SER A 22 3.47 4.22 3.20
C SER A 22 3.30 5.17 4.37
N VAL A 23 2.28 4.93 5.17
CA VAL A 23 2.05 5.61 6.45
C VAL A 23 1.67 4.56 7.49
N VAL A 24 1.89 4.88 8.76
CA VAL A 24 1.46 4.06 9.89
C VAL A 24 0.34 4.79 10.61
N VAL A 25 -0.76 4.10 10.90
CA VAL A 25 -1.91 4.59 11.67
C VAL A 25 -2.33 3.47 12.61
N ASP A 26 -2.44 3.75 13.92
CA ASP A 26 -2.79 2.74 14.93
C ASP A 26 -1.95 1.45 14.85
N ASP A 27 -0.64 1.61 14.71
CA ASP A 27 0.33 0.51 14.56
C ASP A 27 0.20 -0.35 13.28
N ASP A 28 -0.72 0.00 12.39
CA ASP A 28 -0.91 -0.66 11.10
C ASP A 28 -0.24 0.09 9.95
N LEU A 29 0.38 -0.66 9.03
CA LEU A 29 0.99 -0.11 7.82
C LEU A 29 -0.05 0.01 6.71
N TYR A 30 -0.19 1.21 6.15
CA TYR A 30 -1.07 1.48 5.02
C TYR A 30 -0.30 1.99 3.80
N VAL A 31 -0.76 1.59 2.63
CA VAL A 31 -0.25 2.02 1.33
C VAL A 31 -1.40 2.36 0.38
N ARG A 32 -1.12 3.13 -0.66
CA ARG A 32 -2.10 3.49 -1.70
C ARG A 32 -1.58 3.32 -3.10
N GLY A 33 -2.46 2.83 -3.99
CA GLY A 33 -2.24 2.90 -5.42
C GLY A 33 -2.32 4.35 -5.89
N TYR A 34 -1.17 4.97 -6.21
CA TYR A 34 -1.16 6.34 -6.76
C TYR A 34 -2.03 6.46 -8.02
N ASN A 35 -2.10 5.38 -8.82
CA ASN A 35 -2.96 5.31 -10.01
C ASN A 35 -4.41 4.86 -9.73
N GLY A 36 -4.78 4.74 -8.46
CA GLY A 36 -6.05 4.18 -8.01
C GLY A 36 -6.14 2.68 -8.27
N GLN A 37 -7.36 2.18 -8.37
CA GLN A 37 -7.66 0.74 -8.46
C GLN A 37 -7.19 0.09 -9.77
N ASN A 38 -6.82 0.90 -10.78
CA ASN A 38 -6.21 0.43 -12.03
C ASN A 38 -4.73 0.07 -11.88
N SER A 39 -4.12 0.29 -10.71
CA SER A 39 -2.74 -0.09 -10.45
C SER A 39 -2.59 -1.62 -10.48
N ARG A 40 -1.74 -2.16 -11.36
CA ARG A 40 -1.52 -3.62 -11.49
C ARG A 40 -1.13 -4.28 -10.16
N TRP A 41 -0.25 -3.63 -9.39
CA TRP A 41 0.16 -4.16 -8.09
C TRP A 41 -1.02 -4.18 -7.10
N TYR A 42 -1.89 -3.16 -7.11
CA TYR A 42 -3.06 -3.11 -6.23
C TYR A 42 -4.03 -4.24 -6.55
N GLN A 43 -4.31 -4.46 -7.84
CA GLN A 43 -5.17 -5.55 -8.28
C GLN A 43 -4.62 -6.91 -7.85
N ALA A 44 -3.30 -7.13 -7.99
CA ALA A 44 -2.64 -8.33 -7.50
C ALA A 44 -2.71 -8.45 -5.97
N ALA A 45 -2.46 -7.35 -5.23
CA ALA A 45 -2.54 -7.32 -3.77
C ALA A 45 -3.92 -7.73 -3.25
N VAL A 46 -4.99 -7.14 -3.81
CA VAL A 46 -6.37 -7.43 -3.38
C VAL A 46 -6.81 -8.83 -3.79
N ARG A 47 -6.39 -9.31 -4.97
CA ARG A 47 -6.75 -10.64 -5.48
C ARG A 47 -6.03 -11.75 -4.71
N GLN A 48 -4.71 -11.63 -4.55
CA GLN A 48 -3.88 -12.68 -3.96
C GLN A 48 -3.80 -12.58 -2.44
N ARG A 49 -4.04 -11.39 -1.86
CA ARG A 49 -4.02 -11.11 -0.42
C ARG A 49 -2.71 -11.48 0.29
N ALA A 50 -1.66 -11.76 -0.46
CA ALA A 50 -0.38 -12.20 0.05
C ALA A 50 0.76 -11.82 -0.90
N GLY A 51 1.96 -11.76 -0.34
CA GLY A 51 3.21 -11.51 -1.01
C GLY A 51 4.21 -10.95 -0.01
N ARG A 52 5.14 -10.12 -0.47
CA ARG A 52 6.18 -9.57 0.40
C ARG A 52 6.34 -8.07 0.30
N ILE A 53 6.95 -7.51 1.32
CA ILE A 53 7.49 -6.15 1.30
C ILE A 53 8.99 -6.15 1.52
N THR A 54 9.65 -5.11 1.02
CA THR A 54 11.03 -4.79 1.37
C THR A 54 11.09 -3.36 1.92
N ALA A 55 11.60 -3.20 3.15
CA ALA A 55 11.78 -1.93 3.81
C ALA A 55 13.13 -1.92 4.56
N ALA A 56 13.91 -0.85 4.41
CA ALA A 56 15.21 -0.70 5.07
C ALA A 56 16.14 -1.93 4.94
N GLY A 57 16.15 -2.57 3.76
CA GLY A 57 16.97 -3.77 3.48
C GLY A 57 16.39 -5.08 4.02
N MET A 58 15.32 -5.04 4.81
CA MET A 58 14.62 -6.24 5.31
C MET A 58 13.47 -6.60 4.39
N THR A 59 13.33 -7.91 4.12
CA THR A 59 12.19 -8.47 3.38
C THR A 59 11.33 -9.29 4.33
N LYS A 60 10.00 -9.10 4.24
CA LYS A 60 9.01 -9.80 5.08
C LYS A 60 7.84 -10.26 4.24
N GLU A 61 7.35 -11.46 4.51
CA GLU A 61 6.06 -11.94 4.02
C GLU A 61 4.94 -11.18 4.72
N VAL A 62 3.90 -10.84 3.97
CA VAL A 62 2.79 -10.01 4.42
C VAL A 62 1.46 -10.49 3.84
N SER A 63 0.38 -10.05 4.48
CA SER A 63 -0.96 -10.07 3.92
C SER A 63 -1.33 -8.67 3.42
N PHE A 64 -2.15 -8.63 2.38
CA PHE A 64 -2.70 -7.39 1.82
C PHE A 64 -4.22 -7.40 1.95
N GLU A 65 -4.77 -6.35 2.53
CA GLU A 65 -6.22 -6.19 2.73
C GLU A 65 -6.68 -4.85 2.17
N ALA A 66 -7.68 -4.85 1.28
CA ALA A 66 -8.28 -3.61 0.78
C ALA A 66 -9.07 -2.93 1.91
N VAL A 67 -8.92 -1.61 2.03
CA VAL A 67 -9.53 -0.81 3.10
C VAL A 67 -10.36 0.31 2.50
N ASP A 68 -11.55 0.52 3.08
CA ASP A 68 -12.44 1.63 2.75
C ASP A 68 -13.05 2.23 4.04
N GLY A 69 -13.77 3.33 3.91
CA GLY A 69 -14.50 3.98 5.00
C GLY A 69 -13.69 5.05 5.74
N ALA A 70 -14.17 5.40 6.94
CA ALA A 70 -13.74 6.57 7.71
C ALA A 70 -12.25 6.56 8.10
N ILE A 71 -11.61 5.39 8.17
CA ILE A 71 -10.17 5.28 8.44
C ILE A 71 -9.31 6.05 7.42
N ASN A 72 -9.81 6.25 6.19
CA ASN A 72 -9.11 6.99 5.16
C ASN A 72 -8.80 8.44 5.55
N ASP A 73 -9.60 9.07 6.42
CA ASP A 73 -9.32 10.44 6.86
C ASP A 73 -8.08 10.51 7.75
N ARG A 74 -7.91 9.52 8.64
CA ARG A 74 -6.72 9.38 9.48
C ARG A 74 -5.48 9.02 8.65
N ILE A 75 -5.66 8.19 7.63
CA ILE A 75 -4.60 7.85 6.66
C ILE A 75 -4.21 9.11 5.87
N ASP A 76 -5.15 9.94 5.45
CA ASP A 76 -4.87 11.22 4.78
C ASP A 76 -4.06 12.15 5.69
N ASP A 77 -4.41 12.26 6.98
CA ASP A 77 -3.66 13.07 7.94
C ASP A 77 -2.23 12.55 8.13
N ALA A 78 -2.04 11.24 8.18
CA ALA A 78 -0.71 10.65 8.23
C ALA A 78 0.10 10.94 6.94
N TYR A 79 -0.53 10.89 5.77
CA TYR A 79 0.10 11.29 4.51
C TYR A 79 0.47 12.78 4.51
N ARG A 80 -0.44 13.65 4.99
CA ARG A 80 -0.19 15.09 5.14
C ARG A 80 1.00 15.35 6.04
N GLN A 81 1.09 14.69 7.18
CA GLN A 81 2.20 14.86 8.12
C GLN A 81 3.54 14.40 7.52
N LYS A 82 3.56 13.19 6.95
CA LYS A 82 4.79 12.55 6.45
C LYS A 82 5.30 13.18 5.16
N TYR A 83 4.42 13.60 4.26
CA TYR A 83 4.75 14.05 2.91
C TYR A 83 4.36 15.52 2.63
N ARG A 84 4.22 16.35 3.68
CA ARG A 84 3.76 17.76 3.60
C ARG A 84 4.42 18.61 2.50
N ALA A 85 5.70 18.37 2.22
CA ALA A 85 6.48 19.17 1.27
C ALA A 85 6.42 18.63 -0.16
N SER A 86 5.76 17.50 -0.41
CA SER A 86 5.74 16.87 -1.72
C SER A 86 4.61 17.43 -2.60
N PRO A 87 4.90 17.82 -3.85
CA PRO A 87 3.86 18.21 -4.80
C PRO A 87 2.91 17.06 -5.17
N TYR A 88 3.30 15.81 -4.90
CA TYR A 88 2.48 14.62 -5.18
C TYR A 88 1.52 14.26 -4.04
N LEU A 89 1.51 15.01 -2.93
CA LEU A 89 0.60 14.77 -1.82
C LEU A 89 -0.87 14.91 -2.22
N ALA A 90 -1.26 15.99 -2.90
CA ALA A 90 -2.66 16.24 -3.25
C ALA A 90 -3.27 15.13 -4.12
N PRO A 91 -2.59 14.61 -5.16
CA PRO A 91 -3.05 13.41 -5.87
C PRO A 91 -3.12 12.14 -5.00
N MET A 92 -2.20 11.96 -4.03
CA MET A 92 -2.14 10.77 -3.16
C MET A 92 -3.31 10.69 -2.15
N ILE A 93 -3.87 11.84 -1.74
CA ILE A 93 -5.05 11.90 -0.87
C ILE A 93 -6.36 12.12 -1.65
N SER A 94 -6.32 12.05 -2.99
CA SER A 94 -7.52 12.14 -3.82
C SER A 94 -8.44 10.93 -3.64
N ALA A 95 -9.73 11.08 -3.93
CA ALA A 95 -10.71 9.99 -3.90
C ALA A 95 -10.26 8.75 -4.69
N ARG A 96 -9.59 8.97 -5.83
CA ARG A 96 -9.04 7.91 -6.69
C ARG A 96 -7.98 7.07 -5.98
N ALA A 97 -7.06 7.70 -5.27
CA ALA A 97 -6.01 7.01 -4.52
C ALA A 97 -6.56 6.41 -3.21
N ARG A 98 -7.50 7.11 -2.54
CA ARG A 98 -8.24 6.62 -1.37
C ARG A 98 -8.94 5.29 -1.66
N ALA A 99 -9.59 5.17 -2.82
CA ALA A 99 -10.24 3.93 -3.26
C ALA A 99 -9.28 2.74 -3.49
N ALA A 100 -7.97 2.99 -3.48
CA ALA A 100 -6.93 1.97 -3.63
C ALA A 100 -6.04 1.85 -2.38
N THR A 101 -6.64 2.03 -1.21
CA THR A 101 -5.97 1.87 0.08
C THR A 101 -5.86 0.40 0.45
N VAL A 102 -4.68 0.00 0.90
CA VAL A 102 -4.37 -1.37 1.32
C VAL A 102 -3.68 -1.33 2.69
N ARG A 103 -4.18 -2.12 3.63
CA ARG A 103 -3.49 -2.46 4.88
C ARG A 103 -2.51 -3.60 4.63
N VAL A 104 -1.33 -3.49 5.21
CA VAL A 104 -0.24 -4.46 5.09
C VAL A 104 0.09 -4.98 6.49
N THR A 105 -0.04 -6.28 6.69
CA THR A 105 0.24 -6.94 7.97
C THR A 105 1.30 -8.03 7.79
N PRO A 106 2.33 -8.13 8.65
CA PRO A 106 3.28 -9.22 8.61
C PRO A 106 2.59 -10.59 8.70
N LYS A 107 3.12 -11.59 7.99
CA LYS A 107 2.82 -13.00 8.27
C LYS A 107 3.89 -13.56 9.20
N ASP A 108 3.45 -14.36 10.17
CA ASP A 108 4.34 -15.11 11.07
C ASP A 108 5.15 -16.17 10.32
#